data_AF-A0A2D4SS73-F1
#
_entry.id   AF-A0A2D4SS73-F1
#
_cell.length_a   1.000
_cell.length_b   1.000
_cell.length_c   1.000
_cell.angle_alpha   90.00
_cell.angle_beta   90.00
_cell.angle_gamma   90.00
#
_symmetry.space_group_name_H-M   'P 1'
#
loop_
_entity.id
_entity.type
_entity.pdbx_description
1 polymer ?
#
loop_
_entity_poly.entity_id
_entity_poly.type
_entity_poly.pdbx_seq_one_letter_code
_entity_poly.pdbx_strand_id
1 'polypeptide(L)'
;MMFFERIQRQILNGMKKNVDLFVLWILYIAIQPLISVEHILARADLIPWLMFCLSGTILLRGKRYGEGPHISLTQKKSTFGWVMRKTVVVFVPLLLTFWYDVGLHVVSFTPVKSVSHLVMPVGLTLIGASLLALSSEHERTAWNPPGISSWLVWGLGGILVLGSAIGIGILKRKGIVTDAAPFLLGLAFLMAGSVQGRVQNLRQRVAAGTKDGGSYIPSIFGFVFASVGSAFGLWALFVVQDLLGLGGGTGFEQAFVPAAFVVAWAGVVWPKPTPIAVTCILHEIMPSGGGDRAISTTATPFYEPPEGALRIDPLRVKRVRSMHPWLVHVKASRVPEFDDPIRPLWAYRQPPQSFHILGNAVFEPDPVTNQEQWNEITIHLKGSEGVTSVSGSVTKKLVVLKPFLKPKLLGRFRKNEMTTFRWEEAVPEGTVQRVDATTERLSIEDGSIIVFATEGVAKAFEVEFGAPVYSFVEAARFRPPQIEDYVKV
;
A
#
# COMPACT_ATOMS: atom_id res chain seq x y z
N MET A 1 10.46 -6.71 -29.82
CA MET A 1 11.17 -7.25 -28.64
C MET A 1 10.81 -6.50 -27.35
N MET A 2 10.93 -5.14 -27.29
CA MET A 2 10.61 -4.35 -26.09
C MET A 2 9.17 -4.47 -25.55
N PHE A 3 8.16 -4.69 -26.40
CA PHE A 3 6.75 -4.82 -25.97
C PHE A 3 6.48 -6.13 -25.21
N PHE A 4 6.99 -7.27 -25.71
CA PHE A 4 6.84 -8.55 -25.05
C PHE A 4 7.60 -8.61 -23.72
N GLU A 5 8.83 -8.06 -23.66
CA GLU A 5 9.57 -7.95 -22.41
C GLU A 5 8.84 -7.06 -21.39
N ARG A 6 8.20 -5.99 -21.85
CA ARG A 6 7.40 -5.11 -20.99
C ARG A 6 6.19 -5.84 -20.42
N ILE A 7 5.42 -6.55 -21.26
CA ILE A 7 4.27 -7.35 -20.80
C ILE A 7 4.73 -8.42 -19.83
N GLN A 8 5.79 -9.17 -20.17
CA GLN A 8 6.31 -10.23 -19.32
C GLN A 8 6.77 -9.69 -17.96
N ARG A 9 7.49 -8.56 -17.92
CA ARG A 9 7.89 -7.91 -16.66
C ARG A 9 6.68 -7.42 -15.87
N GLN A 10 5.67 -6.85 -16.53
CA GLN A 10 4.45 -6.40 -15.87
C GLN A 10 3.66 -7.56 -15.26
N ILE A 11 3.51 -8.68 -15.98
CA ILE A 11 2.87 -9.90 -15.49
C ILE A 11 3.67 -10.48 -14.33
N LEU A 12 4.99 -10.63 -14.47
CA LEU A 12 5.84 -11.20 -13.44
C LEU A 12 5.83 -10.35 -12.16
N ASN A 13 5.89 -9.03 -12.29
CA ASN A 13 5.78 -8.11 -11.14
C ASN A 13 4.37 -8.14 -10.54
N GLY A 14 3.33 -8.24 -11.37
CA GLY A 14 1.95 -8.40 -10.93
C GLY A 14 1.73 -9.68 -10.15
N MET A 15 2.26 -10.81 -10.63
CA MET A 15 2.24 -12.10 -9.95
C MET A 15 3.03 -12.03 -8.64
N LYS A 16 4.26 -11.51 -8.65
CA LYS A 16 5.07 -11.30 -7.44
C LYS A 16 4.36 -10.43 -6.40
N LYS A 17 3.64 -9.40 -6.82
CA LYS A 17 2.87 -8.53 -5.92
C LYS A 17 1.63 -9.23 -5.35
N ASN A 18 1.10 -10.23 -6.05
CA ASN A 18 -0.17 -10.90 -5.73
C ASN A 18 -0.05 -12.42 -5.52
N VAL A 19 1.12 -12.92 -5.09
CA VAL A 19 1.35 -14.35 -4.85
C VAL A 19 0.37 -14.93 -3.84
N ASP A 20 0.04 -14.16 -2.79
CA ASP A 20 -0.96 -14.52 -1.77
C ASP A 20 -2.32 -14.86 -2.37
N LEU A 21 -2.83 -14.02 -3.28
CA LEU A 21 -4.09 -14.25 -3.98
C LEU A 21 -4.02 -15.43 -4.95
N PHE A 22 -2.90 -15.57 -5.66
CA PHE A 22 -2.69 -16.69 -6.58
C PHE A 22 -2.67 -18.05 -5.85
N VAL A 23 -1.96 -18.13 -4.72
CA VAL A 23 -1.94 -19.31 -3.86
C VAL A 23 -3.33 -19.63 -3.32
N LEU A 24 -4.09 -18.61 -2.92
CA LEU A 24 -5.47 -18.79 -2.45
C LEU A 24 -6.39 -19.35 -3.55
N TRP A 25 -6.23 -18.89 -4.80
CA TRP A 25 -7.00 -19.42 -5.92
C TRP A 25 -6.66 -20.90 -6.20
N ILE A 26 -5.39 -21.27 -6.17
CA ILE A 26 -4.97 -22.68 -6.28
C ILE A 26 -5.58 -23.51 -5.16
N LEU A 27 -5.62 -22.98 -3.94
CA LEU A 27 -6.24 -23.65 -2.80
C LEU A 27 -7.74 -23.88 -3.04
N TYR A 28 -8.47 -22.91 -3.61
CA TYR A 28 -9.88 -23.09 -3.97
C TYR A 28 -10.09 -24.19 -5.01
N ILE A 29 -9.22 -24.27 -6.03
CA ILE A 29 -9.26 -25.36 -7.02
C ILE A 29 -9.03 -26.71 -6.34
N ALA A 30 -8.10 -26.80 -5.40
CA ALA A 30 -7.82 -28.04 -4.67
C ALA A 30 -8.95 -28.45 -3.72
N ILE A 31 -9.66 -27.48 -3.12
CA ILE A 31 -10.77 -27.73 -2.19
C ILE A 31 -12.05 -28.11 -2.93
N GLN A 32 -12.33 -27.51 -4.09
CA GLN A 32 -13.57 -27.71 -4.85
C GLN A 32 -13.94 -29.20 -5.05
N PRO A 33 -13.06 -30.11 -5.50
CA PRO A 33 -13.41 -31.52 -5.70
C PRO A 33 -13.62 -32.31 -4.40
N LEU A 34 -13.21 -31.77 -3.24
CA LEU A 34 -13.42 -32.42 -1.94
C LEU A 34 -14.82 -32.15 -1.37
N ILE A 35 -15.57 -31.22 -1.97
CA ILE A 35 -16.90 -30.84 -1.52
C ILE A 35 -17.93 -31.74 -2.21
N SER A 36 -18.72 -32.46 -1.41
CA SER A 36 -19.80 -33.29 -1.94
C SER A 36 -20.89 -32.43 -2.61
N VAL A 37 -21.56 -33.00 -3.61
CA VAL A 37 -22.66 -32.33 -4.35
C VAL A 37 -23.82 -31.95 -3.42
N GLU A 38 -24.00 -32.68 -2.31
CA GLU A 38 -25.02 -32.42 -1.30
C GLU A 38 -24.66 -31.30 -0.32
N HIS A 39 -23.39 -30.86 -0.31
CA HIS A 39 -22.93 -29.84 0.61
C HIS A 39 -23.50 -28.46 0.24
N ILE A 40 -23.79 -27.62 1.24
CA ILE A 40 -24.35 -26.26 1.02
C ILE A 40 -23.49 -25.38 0.10
N LEU A 41 -22.18 -25.63 0.06
CA LEU A 41 -21.23 -24.92 -0.81
C LEU A 41 -21.33 -25.31 -2.28
N ALA A 42 -21.82 -26.52 -2.61
CA ALA A 42 -21.93 -27.04 -3.97
C ALA A 42 -23.24 -26.66 -4.68
N ARG A 43 -23.95 -25.65 -4.16
CA ARG A 43 -25.24 -25.22 -4.70
C ARG A 43 -25.11 -24.70 -6.13
N ALA A 44 -26.11 -25.02 -6.96
CA ALA A 44 -26.12 -24.71 -8.39
C ALA A 44 -26.11 -23.21 -8.73
N ASP A 45 -26.49 -22.32 -7.80
CA ASP A 45 -26.43 -20.87 -8.02
C ASP A 45 -25.05 -20.25 -7.70
N LEU A 46 -24.09 -21.08 -7.25
CA LEU A 46 -22.71 -20.72 -6.89
C LEU A 46 -22.57 -19.66 -5.78
N ILE A 47 -23.67 -19.16 -5.21
CA ILE A 47 -23.66 -18.07 -4.23
C ILE A 47 -22.87 -18.47 -2.97
N PRO A 48 -23.11 -19.62 -2.33
CA PRO A 48 -22.37 -20.01 -1.14
C PRO A 48 -20.87 -20.18 -1.39
N TRP A 49 -20.50 -20.73 -2.55
CA TRP A 49 -19.10 -20.87 -2.96
C TRP A 49 -18.42 -19.51 -3.18
N LEU A 50 -19.08 -18.59 -3.88
CA LEU A 50 -18.57 -17.24 -4.11
C LEU A 50 -18.36 -16.47 -2.81
N MET A 51 -19.30 -16.59 -1.86
CA MET A 51 -19.17 -15.94 -0.56
C MET A 51 -18.06 -16.57 0.28
N PHE A 52 -17.89 -17.90 0.22
CA PHE A 52 -16.75 -18.58 0.84
C PHE A 52 -15.42 -18.10 0.25
N CYS A 53 -15.33 -18.02 -1.09
CA CYS A 53 -14.15 -17.51 -1.78
C CYS A 53 -13.85 -16.05 -1.38
N LEU A 54 -14.89 -15.21 -1.32
CA LEU A 54 -14.76 -13.83 -0.91
C LEU A 54 -14.29 -13.72 0.55
N SER A 55 -14.85 -14.52 1.47
CA SER A 55 -14.44 -14.58 2.87
C SER A 55 -12.94 -14.90 3.03
N GLY A 56 -12.41 -15.87 2.28
CA GLY A 56 -10.98 -16.15 2.30
C GLY A 56 -10.13 -15.03 1.70
N THR A 57 -10.59 -14.37 0.62
CA THR A 57 -9.86 -13.21 0.07
C THR A 57 -9.88 -12.01 1.03
N ILE A 58 -10.98 -11.80 1.76
CA ILE A 58 -11.12 -10.76 2.78
C ILE A 58 -10.16 -11.01 3.95
N LEU A 59 -9.97 -12.27 4.34
CA LEU A 59 -9.03 -12.64 5.39
C LEU A 59 -7.61 -12.16 5.04
N LEU A 60 -7.18 -12.40 3.79
CA LEU A 60 -5.86 -12.00 3.31
C LEU A 60 -5.75 -10.50 3.03
N ARG A 61 -6.75 -9.91 2.38
CA ARG A 61 -6.64 -8.58 1.76
C ARG A 61 -7.74 -7.58 2.09
N GLY A 62 -8.81 -8.01 2.74
CA GLY A 62 -9.94 -7.14 3.07
C GLY A 62 -9.47 -5.87 3.77
N LYS A 63 -9.83 -4.72 3.19
CA LYS A 63 -9.54 -3.38 3.71
C LYS A 63 -10.80 -2.54 3.81
N ARG A 64 -10.75 -1.50 4.64
CA ARG A 64 -11.82 -0.50 4.76
C ARG A 64 -11.96 0.35 3.51
N TYR A 65 -13.19 0.77 3.23
CA TYR A 65 -13.45 1.87 2.31
C TYR A 65 -13.39 3.22 3.03
N GLY A 66 -12.99 4.24 2.27
CA GLY A 66 -12.75 5.60 2.75
C GLY A 66 -11.34 5.83 3.31
N GLU A 67 -11.00 7.10 3.51
CA GLU A 67 -9.64 7.56 3.84
C GLU A 67 -9.18 7.25 5.27
N GLY A 68 -10.03 6.63 6.09
CA GLY A 68 -9.71 6.34 7.48
C GLY A 68 -9.64 7.58 8.36
N PRO A 69 -9.11 7.45 9.59
CA PRO A 69 -9.07 8.56 10.54
C PRO A 69 -8.15 9.67 10.04
N HIS A 70 -8.31 10.84 10.65
CA HIS A 70 -7.45 11.99 10.40
C HIS A 70 -5.97 11.66 10.66
N ILE A 71 -5.07 12.10 9.78
CA ILE A 71 -3.64 11.75 9.80
C ILE A 71 -2.93 12.18 11.09
N SER A 72 -3.32 13.31 11.66
CA SER A 72 -2.76 13.84 12.91
C SER A 72 -3.27 13.11 14.17
N LEU A 73 -4.26 12.22 14.07
CA LEU A 73 -4.82 11.54 15.23
C LEU A 73 -4.21 10.15 15.42
N THR A 74 -3.76 9.89 16.64
CA THR A 74 -3.34 8.55 17.05
C THR A 74 -4.54 7.64 17.26
N GLN A 75 -4.46 6.43 16.69
CA GLN A 75 -5.46 5.37 16.84
C GLN A 75 -5.11 4.47 18.03
N LYS A 76 -6.13 4.08 18.81
CA LYS A 76 -6.01 3.00 19.79
C LYS A 76 -5.94 1.66 19.05
N LYS A 77 -4.80 0.96 19.12
CA LYS A 77 -4.65 -0.40 18.58
C LYS A 77 -4.92 -1.40 19.70
N SER A 78 -5.85 -2.32 19.47
CA SER A 78 -6.17 -3.45 20.37
C SER A 78 -6.17 -4.73 19.55
N THR A 79 -5.39 -5.73 19.96
CA THR A 79 -5.31 -7.03 19.28
C THR A 79 -6.64 -7.77 19.33
N PHE A 80 -7.29 -7.79 20.50
CA PHE A 80 -8.60 -8.41 20.67
C PHE A 80 -9.65 -7.77 19.75
N GLY A 81 -9.74 -6.43 19.75
CA GLY A 81 -10.69 -5.73 18.89
C GLY A 81 -10.36 -5.87 17.40
N TRP A 82 -9.08 -6.02 17.04
CA TRP A 82 -8.66 -6.32 15.67
C TRP A 82 -9.18 -7.68 15.21
N VAL A 83 -8.99 -8.73 16.04
CA VAL A 83 -9.47 -10.08 15.75
C VAL A 83 -10.99 -10.07 15.59
N MET A 84 -11.73 -9.51 16.56
CA MET A 84 -13.20 -9.48 16.50
C MET A 84 -13.71 -8.78 15.24
N ARG A 85 -13.09 -7.65 14.88
CA ARG A 85 -13.45 -6.93 13.65
C ARG A 85 -13.16 -7.75 12.41
N LYS A 86 -11.98 -8.37 12.32
CA LYS A 86 -11.61 -9.22 11.18
C LYS A 86 -12.55 -10.42 11.05
N THR A 87 -12.90 -11.08 12.15
CA THR A 87 -13.87 -12.18 12.17
C THR A 87 -15.21 -11.76 11.59
N VAL A 88 -15.76 -10.60 12.00
CA VAL A 88 -17.04 -10.13 11.44
C VAL A 88 -16.94 -9.90 9.94
N VAL A 89 -15.89 -9.22 9.48
CA VAL A 89 -15.75 -8.87 8.06
C VAL A 89 -15.65 -10.12 7.19
N VAL A 90 -14.94 -11.14 7.66
CA VAL A 90 -14.84 -12.45 6.99
C VAL A 90 -16.19 -13.16 6.99
N PHE A 91 -17.00 -12.99 8.03
CA PHE A 91 -18.29 -13.66 8.18
C PHE A 91 -19.44 -13.00 7.39
N VAL A 92 -19.34 -11.71 7.10
CA VAL A 92 -20.37 -10.91 6.41
C VAL A 92 -20.82 -11.49 5.05
N PRO A 93 -19.94 -11.93 4.14
CA PRO A 93 -20.35 -12.57 2.89
C PRO A 93 -21.25 -13.80 3.13
N LEU A 94 -20.90 -14.63 4.11
CA LEU A 94 -21.69 -15.81 4.47
C LEU A 94 -23.03 -15.41 5.11
N LEU A 95 -23.06 -14.34 5.91
CA LEU A 95 -24.32 -13.84 6.47
C LEU A 95 -25.30 -13.42 5.36
N LEU A 96 -24.81 -12.83 4.28
CA LEU A 96 -25.65 -12.43 3.14
C LEU A 96 -26.29 -13.63 2.43
N THR A 97 -25.64 -14.80 2.41
CA THR A 97 -26.24 -16.00 1.81
C THR A 97 -27.47 -16.44 2.58
N PHE A 98 -27.42 -16.42 3.92
CA PHE A 98 -28.58 -16.80 4.73
C PHE A 98 -29.75 -15.82 4.59
N TRP A 99 -29.48 -14.52 4.48
CA TRP A 99 -30.54 -13.53 4.23
C TRP A 99 -31.12 -13.59 2.81
N TYR A 100 -30.30 -13.95 1.83
CA TYR A 100 -30.79 -14.28 0.49
C TYR A 100 -31.71 -15.51 0.51
N ASP A 101 -31.34 -16.56 1.24
CA ASP A 101 -32.14 -17.78 1.36
C ASP A 101 -33.50 -17.52 2.03
N VAL A 102 -33.56 -16.61 3.00
CA VAL A 102 -34.85 -16.12 3.54
C VAL A 102 -35.72 -15.64 2.39
N GLY A 103 -35.19 -14.75 1.52
CA GLY A 103 -35.88 -14.22 0.34
C GLY A 103 -36.41 -15.29 -0.63
N LEU A 104 -35.64 -16.35 -0.88
CA LEU A 104 -36.09 -17.48 -1.70
C LEU A 104 -37.30 -18.20 -1.08
N HIS A 105 -37.37 -18.28 0.25
CA HIS A 105 -38.38 -19.06 0.96
C HIS A 105 -39.55 -18.22 1.53
N VAL A 106 -39.61 -16.91 1.25
CA VAL A 106 -40.59 -15.93 1.83
C VAL A 106 -42.08 -16.28 1.71
N VAL A 107 -42.50 -17.26 0.91
CA VAL A 107 -43.93 -17.62 0.70
C VAL A 107 -44.21 -19.08 1.06
N SER A 108 -43.18 -19.89 1.34
CA SER A 108 -43.33 -21.30 1.70
C SER A 108 -43.39 -21.50 3.22
N PHE A 109 -43.86 -20.47 3.94
CA PHE A 109 -43.90 -20.40 5.40
C PHE A 109 -44.93 -21.38 5.97
N THR A 110 -44.50 -22.62 6.21
CA THR A 110 -45.15 -23.51 7.18
C THR A 110 -44.55 -23.24 8.56
N PRO A 111 -45.35 -23.10 9.63
CA PRO A 111 -44.91 -22.51 10.91
C PRO A 111 -43.66 -23.17 11.53
N VAL A 112 -43.42 -24.46 11.26
CA VAL A 112 -42.28 -25.21 11.84
C VAL A 112 -40.97 -24.99 11.06
N LYS A 113 -40.96 -25.05 9.72
CA LYS A 113 -39.75 -24.79 8.91
C LYS A 113 -39.39 -23.29 8.84
N SER A 114 -40.38 -22.45 9.11
CA SER A 114 -40.28 -20.99 9.09
C SER A 114 -39.38 -20.42 10.17
N VAL A 115 -39.43 -21.00 11.37
CA VAL A 115 -38.67 -20.53 12.52
C VAL A 115 -37.17 -20.77 12.30
N SER A 116 -36.79 -21.94 11.78
CA SER A 116 -35.37 -22.25 11.56
C SER A 116 -34.69 -21.35 10.51
N HIS A 117 -35.40 -21.02 9.41
CA HIS A 117 -34.84 -20.18 8.34
C HIS A 117 -34.67 -18.71 8.73
N LEU A 118 -35.43 -18.21 9.71
CA LEU A 118 -35.31 -16.82 10.18
C LEU A 118 -34.47 -16.70 11.44
N VAL A 119 -34.54 -17.68 12.36
CA VAL A 119 -33.77 -17.66 13.62
C VAL A 119 -32.27 -17.71 13.35
N MET A 120 -31.81 -18.54 12.40
CA MET A 120 -30.39 -18.65 12.08
C MET A 120 -29.79 -17.32 11.57
N PRO A 121 -30.29 -16.67 10.49
CA PRO A 121 -29.74 -15.40 10.02
C PRO A 121 -29.88 -14.27 11.05
N VAL A 122 -30.97 -14.22 11.82
CA VAL A 122 -31.14 -13.24 12.90
C VAL A 122 -30.10 -13.45 13.99
N GLY A 123 -29.93 -14.68 14.48
CA GLY A 123 -28.94 -15.02 15.50
C GLY A 123 -27.50 -14.70 15.04
N LEU A 124 -27.17 -15.05 13.80
CA LEU A 124 -25.88 -14.72 13.20
C LEU A 124 -25.66 -13.21 13.03
N THR A 125 -26.71 -12.46 12.69
CA THR A 125 -26.65 -10.98 12.62
C THR A 125 -26.40 -10.38 13.99
N LEU A 126 -27.07 -10.89 15.04
CA LEU A 126 -26.85 -10.47 16.42
C LEU A 126 -25.42 -10.76 16.88
N ILE A 127 -24.91 -11.97 16.60
CA ILE A 127 -23.50 -12.31 16.88
C ILE A 127 -22.55 -11.34 16.16
N GLY A 128 -22.77 -11.09 14.87
CA GLY A 128 -21.98 -10.12 14.11
C GLY A 128 -22.01 -8.72 14.72
N ALA A 129 -23.19 -8.25 15.13
CA ALA A 129 -23.36 -6.95 15.80
C ALA A 129 -22.66 -6.91 17.16
N SER A 130 -22.74 -7.97 17.97
CA SER A 130 -22.04 -8.10 19.25
C SER A 130 -20.53 -8.07 19.06
N LEU A 131 -19.99 -8.79 18.08
CA LEU A 131 -18.56 -8.78 17.76
C LEU A 131 -18.10 -7.39 17.30
N LEU A 132 -18.91 -6.67 16.50
CA LEU A 132 -18.62 -5.28 16.15
C LEU A 132 -18.63 -4.36 17.36
N ALA A 133 -19.59 -4.53 18.27
CA ALA A 133 -19.65 -3.76 19.52
C ALA A 133 -18.42 -4.02 20.39
N LEU A 134 -17.96 -5.27 20.50
CA LEU A 134 -16.72 -5.63 21.20
C LEU A 134 -15.47 -5.06 20.52
N SER A 135 -15.51 -4.84 19.19
CA SER A 135 -14.42 -4.18 18.45
C SER A 135 -14.44 -2.64 18.55
N SER A 136 -15.40 -2.05 19.25
CA SER A 136 -15.67 -0.60 19.25
C SER A 136 -14.49 0.27 19.71
N GLU A 137 -13.54 -0.27 20.47
CA GLU A 137 -12.33 0.46 20.88
C GLU A 137 -11.19 0.43 19.85
N HIS A 138 -11.16 -0.55 18.95
CA HIS A 138 -10.07 -0.75 17.99
C HIS A 138 -10.12 0.25 16.82
N GLU A 139 -9.04 0.99 16.59
CA GLU A 139 -8.98 2.16 15.69
C GLU A 139 -9.79 3.38 16.14
N ARG A 140 -10.23 3.41 17.41
CA ARG A 140 -10.82 4.63 17.97
C ARG A 140 -9.74 5.71 18.12
N THR A 141 -10.12 6.93 17.80
CA THR A 141 -9.29 8.13 17.94
C THR A 141 -9.90 9.04 19.01
N ALA A 142 -9.07 9.89 19.61
CA ALA A 142 -9.46 10.72 20.77
C ALA A 142 -10.51 11.79 20.43
N TRP A 143 -10.48 12.34 19.21
CA TRP A 143 -11.39 13.40 18.78
C TRP A 143 -12.65 12.82 18.15
N ASN A 144 -13.85 13.22 18.57
CA ASN A 144 -15.12 12.75 18.00
C ASN A 144 -16.04 13.96 17.74
N PRO A 145 -15.94 14.61 16.58
CA PRO A 145 -16.77 15.78 16.29
C PRO A 145 -18.27 15.42 16.25
N PRO A 146 -19.15 16.39 16.56
CA PRO A 146 -20.60 16.18 16.50
C PRO A 146 -21.04 15.82 15.08
N GLY A 147 -22.14 15.08 14.95
CA GLY A 147 -22.70 14.65 13.67
C GLY A 147 -23.62 13.45 13.83
N ILE A 148 -23.96 12.80 12.70
CA ILE A 148 -24.88 11.65 12.68
C ILE A 148 -24.33 10.54 13.59
N SER A 149 -25.20 10.00 14.44
CA SER A 149 -24.83 8.93 15.37
C SER A 149 -24.39 7.68 14.58
N SER A 150 -23.32 7.03 15.06
CA SER A 150 -22.79 5.85 14.36
C SER A 150 -23.81 4.70 14.34
N TRP A 151 -24.61 4.56 15.39
CA TRP A 151 -25.65 3.52 15.46
C TRP A 151 -26.74 3.71 14.40
N LEU A 152 -27.12 4.96 14.07
CA LEU A 152 -28.16 5.23 13.09
C LEU A 152 -27.66 4.94 11.67
N VAL A 153 -26.42 5.31 11.36
CA VAL A 153 -25.79 4.96 10.07
C VAL A 153 -25.69 3.45 9.91
N TRP A 154 -25.23 2.74 10.95
CA TRP A 154 -25.16 1.27 10.93
C TRP A 154 -26.54 0.61 10.84
N GLY A 155 -27.53 1.14 11.55
CA GLY A 155 -28.90 0.63 11.54
C GLY A 155 -29.54 0.77 10.15
N LEU A 156 -29.52 1.98 9.58
CA LEU A 156 -30.07 2.23 8.24
C LEU A 156 -29.30 1.45 7.16
N GLY A 157 -27.96 1.47 7.20
CA GLY A 157 -27.14 0.72 6.25
C GLY A 157 -27.37 -0.78 6.33
N GLY A 158 -27.47 -1.33 7.54
CA GLY A 158 -27.80 -2.73 7.79
C GLY A 158 -29.17 -3.10 7.23
N ILE A 159 -30.21 -2.34 7.53
CA ILE A 159 -31.57 -2.59 7.02
C ILE A 159 -31.59 -2.57 5.49
N LEU A 160 -30.95 -1.59 4.85
CA LEU A 160 -30.90 -1.48 3.39
C LEU A 160 -30.21 -2.68 2.75
N VAL A 161 -29.09 -3.13 3.30
CA VAL A 161 -28.34 -4.26 2.77
C VAL A 161 -29.10 -5.57 2.96
N LEU A 162 -29.62 -5.82 4.15
CA LEU A 162 -30.38 -7.03 4.45
C LEU A 162 -31.65 -7.08 3.59
N GLY A 163 -32.37 -5.96 3.48
CA GLY A 163 -33.53 -5.81 2.59
C GLY A 163 -33.18 -6.04 1.12
N SER A 164 -32.01 -5.58 0.66
CA SER A 164 -31.52 -5.84 -0.70
C SER A 164 -31.26 -7.33 -0.94
N ALA A 165 -30.60 -8.03 0.00
CA ALA A 165 -30.33 -9.46 -0.11
C ALA A 165 -31.62 -10.29 -0.17
N ILE A 166 -32.58 -9.99 0.71
CA ILE A 166 -33.92 -10.61 0.70
C ILE A 166 -34.63 -10.30 -0.62
N GLY A 167 -34.61 -9.05 -1.07
CA GLY A 167 -35.21 -8.61 -2.33
C GLY A 167 -34.67 -9.36 -3.54
N ILE A 168 -33.35 -9.54 -3.62
CA ILE A 168 -32.70 -10.34 -4.68
C ILE A 168 -33.21 -11.79 -4.66
N GLY A 169 -33.37 -12.39 -3.48
CA GLY A 169 -33.96 -13.73 -3.32
C GLY A 169 -35.40 -13.80 -3.86
N ILE A 170 -36.23 -12.81 -3.52
CA ILE A 170 -37.62 -12.73 -4.00
C ILE A 170 -37.65 -12.58 -5.53
N LEU A 171 -36.80 -11.74 -6.10
CA LEU A 171 -36.73 -11.50 -7.55
C LEU A 171 -36.28 -12.74 -8.32
N LYS A 172 -35.27 -13.46 -7.82
CA LYS A 172 -34.80 -14.73 -8.40
C LYS A 172 -35.90 -15.78 -8.38
N ARG A 173 -36.64 -15.91 -7.27
CA ARG A 173 -37.77 -16.83 -7.17
C ARG A 173 -38.87 -16.52 -8.17
N LYS A 174 -39.19 -15.23 -8.38
CA LYS A 174 -40.17 -14.79 -9.36
C LYS A 174 -39.72 -14.95 -10.82
N GLY A 175 -38.48 -15.40 -11.05
CA GLY A 175 -37.89 -15.53 -12.39
C GLY A 175 -37.57 -14.19 -13.06
N ILE A 176 -37.60 -13.08 -12.32
CA ILE A 176 -37.30 -11.74 -12.85
C ILE A 176 -35.80 -11.58 -13.07
N VAL A 177 -35.00 -12.15 -12.17
CA VAL A 177 -33.54 -12.16 -12.25
C VAL A 177 -33.08 -13.58 -12.57
N THR A 178 -32.37 -13.74 -13.69
CA THR A 178 -31.79 -15.02 -14.10
C THR A 178 -30.62 -15.40 -13.19
N ASP A 179 -29.77 -14.44 -12.81
CA ASP A 179 -28.56 -14.72 -12.00
C ASP A 179 -28.45 -13.77 -10.80
N ALA A 180 -28.63 -14.32 -9.60
CA ALA A 180 -28.57 -13.56 -8.34
C ALA A 180 -27.13 -13.36 -7.83
N ALA A 181 -26.20 -14.24 -8.22
CA ALA A 181 -24.82 -14.24 -7.77
C ALA A 181 -24.07 -12.91 -8.02
N PRO A 182 -24.17 -12.26 -9.19
CA PRO A 182 -23.47 -11.01 -9.44
C PRO A 182 -23.90 -9.87 -8.51
N PHE A 183 -25.21 -9.71 -8.29
CA PHE A 183 -25.74 -8.66 -7.42
C PHE A 183 -25.33 -8.87 -5.95
N LEU A 184 -25.40 -10.11 -5.47
CA LEU A 184 -24.96 -10.43 -4.11
C LEU A 184 -23.44 -10.27 -3.94
N LEU A 185 -22.64 -10.60 -4.95
CA LEU A 185 -21.19 -10.39 -4.90
C LEU A 185 -20.87 -8.89 -4.75
N GLY A 186 -21.54 -8.03 -5.53
CA GLY A 186 -21.41 -6.57 -5.40
C GLY A 186 -21.78 -6.05 -4.01
N LEU A 187 -22.90 -6.56 -3.46
CA LEU A 187 -23.33 -6.22 -2.11
C LEU A 187 -22.34 -6.70 -1.04
N ALA A 188 -21.75 -7.88 -1.23
CA ALA A 188 -20.77 -8.45 -0.31
C ALA A 188 -19.45 -7.67 -0.29
N PHE A 189 -18.94 -7.26 -1.46
CA PHE A 189 -17.80 -6.35 -1.55
C PHE A 189 -18.08 -5.02 -0.87
N LEU A 190 -19.27 -4.43 -1.11
CA LEU A 190 -19.68 -3.18 -0.48
C LEU A 190 -19.66 -3.29 1.05
N MET A 191 -20.26 -4.36 1.57
CA MET A 191 -20.40 -4.60 2.99
C MET A 191 -19.07 -4.89 3.67
N ALA A 192 -18.24 -5.76 3.10
CA ALA A 192 -16.95 -6.12 3.67
C ALA A 192 -16.04 -4.89 3.86
N GLY A 193 -16.01 -3.96 2.89
CA GLY A 193 -15.23 -2.73 3.04
C GLY A 193 -15.91 -1.70 3.94
N SER A 194 -17.25 -1.63 3.95
CA SER A 194 -17.99 -0.69 4.79
C SER A 194 -17.89 -1.04 6.28
N VAL A 195 -17.99 -2.33 6.65
CA VAL A 195 -17.86 -2.86 8.03
C VAL A 195 -16.52 -2.50 8.69
N GLN A 196 -15.47 -2.36 7.88
CA GLN A 196 -14.16 -1.90 8.34
C GLN A 196 -14.03 -0.36 8.39
N GLY A 197 -15.03 0.39 7.95
CA GLY A 197 -15.12 1.83 8.11
C GLY A 197 -15.59 2.24 9.52
N ARG A 198 -15.36 3.49 9.89
CA ARG A 198 -15.95 4.12 11.09
C ARG A 198 -16.57 5.45 10.69
N VAL A 199 -17.81 5.68 11.11
CA VAL A 199 -18.51 6.96 10.90
C VAL A 199 -17.77 8.12 11.57
N GLN A 200 -17.08 7.87 12.69
CA GLN A 200 -16.21 8.85 13.35
C GLN A 200 -15.13 9.40 12.40
N ASN A 201 -14.53 8.54 11.56
CA ASN A 201 -13.47 8.96 10.64
C ASN A 201 -14.00 9.94 9.58
N LEU A 202 -15.19 9.66 9.04
CA LEU A 202 -15.85 10.57 8.10
C LEU A 202 -16.14 11.93 8.77
N ARG A 203 -16.69 11.91 9.99
CA ARG A 203 -16.97 13.15 10.74
C ARG A 203 -15.71 13.98 11.01
N GLN A 204 -14.58 13.32 11.31
CA GLN A 204 -13.29 14.00 11.47
C GLN A 204 -12.82 14.67 10.19
N ARG A 205 -12.96 13.99 9.04
CA ARG A 205 -12.57 14.52 7.74
C ARG A 205 -13.44 15.70 7.34
N VAL A 206 -14.76 15.58 7.52
CA VAL A 206 -15.73 16.66 7.28
C VAL A 206 -15.46 17.86 8.18
N ALA A 207 -15.21 17.65 9.48
CA ALA A 207 -14.97 18.72 10.44
C ALA A 207 -13.64 19.45 10.20
N ALA A 208 -12.61 18.76 9.71
CA ALA A 208 -11.30 19.35 9.48
C ALA A 208 -11.16 19.98 8.07
N GLY A 209 -12.01 19.60 7.11
CA GLY A 209 -12.04 20.24 5.78
C GLY A 209 -10.82 19.93 4.91
N THR A 210 -10.64 20.66 3.82
CA THR A 210 -9.48 20.54 2.92
C THR A 210 -8.36 21.50 3.32
N LYS A 211 -7.16 21.31 2.75
CA LYS A 211 -5.99 22.16 3.05
C LYS A 211 -6.24 23.62 2.65
N ASP A 212 -6.97 23.81 1.55
CA ASP A 212 -7.34 25.12 1.01
C ASP A 212 -8.47 25.82 1.78
N GLY A 213 -8.93 25.24 2.90
CA GLY A 213 -10.02 25.78 3.71
C GLY A 213 -11.41 25.47 3.18
N GLY A 214 -11.52 24.63 2.15
CA GLY A 214 -12.77 24.16 1.58
C GLY A 214 -13.41 23.03 2.39
N SER A 215 -14.66 22.69 2.04
CA SER A 215 -15.38 21.57 2.63
C SER A 215 -14.87 20.23 2.09
N TYR A 216 -14.72 19.22 2.95
CA TYR A 216 -14.33 17.86 2.54
C TYR A 216 -15.51 17.11 1.92
N ILE A 217 -15.29 16.52 0.74
CA ILE A 217 -16.27 15.69 0.03
C ILE A 217 -15.73 14.25 -0.04
N PRO A 218 -16.45 13.26 0.52
CA PRO A 218 -15.99 11.88 0.52
C PRO A 218 -15.99 11.28 -0.88
N SER A 219 -14.93 10.54 -1.23
CA SER A 219 -14.88 9.78 -2.48
C SER A 219 -15.86 8.59 -2.44
N ILE A 220 -16.91 8.67 -3.26
CA ILE A 220 -17.92 7.61 -3.43
C ILE A 220 -17.44 6.56 -4.45
N PHE A 221 -16.48 6.92 -5.32
CA PHE A 221 -16.00 6.08 -6.42
C PHE A 221 -15.56 4.70 -5.95
N GLY A 222 -14.80 4.60 -4.85
CA GLY A 222 -14.36 3.31 -4.32
C GLY A 222 -15.51 2.38 -3.93
N PHE A 223 -16.59 2.91 -3.36
CA PHE A 223 -17.78 2.14 -3.00
C PHE A 223 -18.55 1.66 -4.23
N VAL A 224 -18.78 2.56 -5.20
CA VAL A 224 -19.48 2.24 -6.45
C VAL A 224 -18.69 1.26 -7.29
N PHE A 225 -17.38 1.48 -7.44
CA PHE A 225 -16.50 0.61 -8.21
C PHE A 225 -16.42 -0.80 -7.62
N ALA A 226 -16.28 -0.92 -6.29
CA ALA A 226 -16.24 -2.22 -5.63
C ALA A 226 -17.55 -3.01 -5.76
N SER A 227 -18.69 -2.32 -5.72
CA SER A 227 -20.02 -2.92 -5.77
C SER A 227 -20.51 -3.16 -7.19
N VAL A 228 -20.77 -2.10 -7.94
CA VAL A 228 -21.29 -2.15 -9.31
C VAL A 228 -20.29 -2.83 -10.24
N GLY A 229 -18.99 -2.56 -10.07
CA GLY A 229 -17.96 -3.16 -10.92
C GLY A 229 -17.85 -4.68 -10.76
N SER A 230 -17.90 -5.20 -9.54
CA SER A 230 -17.87 -6.66 -9.32
C SER A 230 -19.16 -7.34 -9.80
N ALA A 231 -20.31 -6.72 -9.56
CA ALA A 231 -21.59 -7.24 -10.03
C ALA A 231 -21.66 -7.25 -11.56
N PHE A 232 -21.33 -6.14 -12.22
CA PHE A 232 -21.31 -6.07 -13.67
C PHE A 232 -20.26 -7.00 -14.28
N GLY A 233 -19.06 -7.06 -13.69
CA GLY A 233 -17.98 -7.93 -14.18
C GLY A 233 -18.32 -9.42 -14.12
N LEU A 234 -18.94 -9.89 -13.04
CA LEU A 234 -19.37 -11.28 -12.94
C LEU A 234 -20.55 -11.57 -13.87
N TRP A 235 -21.51 -10.65 -13.98
CA TRP A 235 -22.62 -10.79 -14.93
C TRP A 235 -22.12 -10.89 -16.38
N ALA A 236 -21.20 -10.01 -16.77
CA ALA A 236 -20.60 -10.04 -18.10
C ALA A 236 -19.84 -11.34 -18.36
N LEU A 237 -19.16 -11.89 -17.34
CA LEU A 237 -18.48 -13.18 -17.43
C LEU A 237 -19.46 -14.32 -17.75
N PHE A 238 -20.61 -14.37 -17.05
CA PHE A 238 -21.65 -15.36 -17.33
C PHE A 238 -22.25 -15.20 -18.72
N VAL A 239 -22.57 -13.97 -19.13
CA VAL A 239 -23.09 -13.70 -20.48
C VAL A 239 -22.11 -14.15 -21.58
N VAL A 240 -20.81 -13.84 -21.42
CA VAL A 240 -19.78 -14.27 -22.39
C VAL A 240 -19.67 -15.79 -22.43
N GLN A 241 -19.73 -16.45 -21.28
CA GLN A 241 -19.67 -17.90 -21.20
C GLN A 241 -20.85 -18.58 -21.91
N ASP A 242 -22.06 -18.03 -21.74
CA ASP A 242 -23.26 -18.50 -22.42
C ASP A 242 -23.17 -18.26 -23.94
N LEU A 243 -22.72 -17.07 -24.37
CA LEU A 243 -22.56 -16.72 -25.78
C LEU A 243 -21.53 -17.59 -26.52
N LEU A 244 -20.46 -18.01 -25.83
CA LEU A 244 -19.42 -18.87 -26.40
C LEU A 244 -19.83 -20.35 -26.46
N GLY A 245 -21.05 -20.71 -26.04
CA GLY A 245 -21.49 -22.10 -26.02
C GLY A 245 -20.73 -22.96 -25.01
N LEU A 246 -19.99 -22.32 -24.09
CA LEU A 246 -19.38 -22.98 -22.92
C LEU A 246 -20.43 -23.25 -21.82
N GLY A 247 -21.66 -22.73 -22.02
CA GLY A 247 -22.82 -22.71 -21.13
C GLY A 247 -23.56 -24.04 -20.97
N GLY A 248 -22.83 -25.14 -20.76
CA GLY A 248 -23.40 -26.36 -20.18
C GLY A 248 -23.63 -26.22 -18.68
N GLY A 249 -24.35 -25.17 -18.26
CA GLY A 249 -24.68 -24.86 -16.87
C GLY A 249 -23.55 -24.18 -16.08
N THR A 250 -23.89 -23.09 -15.40
CA THR A 250 -23.13 -22.50 -14.28
C THR A 250 -23.11 -23.42 -13.05
N GLY A 251 -22.87 -24.71 -13.27
CA GLY A 251 -22.80 -25.73 -12.24
C GLY A 251 -21.53 -25.61 -11.41
N PHE A 252 -21.53 -26.29 -10.27
CA PHE A 252 -20.40 -26.28 -9.34
C PHE A 252 -19.09 -26.79 -9.95
N GLU A 253 -19.15 -27.56 -11.05
CA GLU A 253 -17.97 -28.05 -11.77
C GLU A 253 -17.09 -26.91 -12.32
N GLN A 254 -17.69 -25.79 -12.73
CA GLN A 254 -16.97 -24.64 -13.27
C GLN A 254 -16.74 -23.53 -12.25
N ALA A 255 -16.95 -23.82 -10.96
CA ALA A 255 -16.87 -22.85 -9.87
C ALA A 255 -15.46 -22.23 -9.68
N PHE A 256 -14.42 -22.84 -10.25
CA PHE A 256 -13.06 -22.29 -10.28
C PHE A 256 -12.95 -20.99 -11.11
N VAL A 257 -13.80 -20.80 -12.13
CA VAL A 257 -13.81 -19.59 -12.97
C VAL A 257 -14.37 -18.39 -12.19
N PRO A 258 -15.55 -18.47 -11.56
CA PRO A 258 -16.02 -17.41 -10.66
C PRO A 258 -15.12 -17.20 -9.44
N ALA A 259 -14.48 -18.26 -8.92
CA ALA A 259 -13.48 -18.10 -7.86
C ALA A 259 -12.26 -17.29 -8.33
N ALA A 260 -11.76 -17.53 -9.55
CA ALA A 260 -10.70 -16.73 -10.16
C ALA A 260 -11.12 -15.26 -10.27
N PHE A 261 -12.36 -15.00 -10.70
CA PHE A 261 -12.91 -13.65 -10.78
C PHE A 261 -12.92 -12.95 -9.41
N VAL A 262 -13.42 -13.61 -8.36
CA VAL A 262 -13.44 -13.04 -7.00
C VAL A 262 -12.04 -12.67 -6.52
N VAL A 263 -11.07 -13.57 -6.73
CA VAL A 263 -9.67 -13.36 -6.35
C VAL A 263 -9.05 -12.19 -7.13
N ALA A 264 -9.24 -12.17 -8.46
CA ALA A 264 -8.74 -11.11 -9.31
C ALA A 264 -9.34 -9.75 -8.93
N TRP A 265 -10.66 -9.71 -8.74
CA TRP A 265 -11.38 -8.49 -8.37
C TRP A 265 -10.99 -7.99 -6.98
N ALA A 266 -10.79 -8.89 -6.02
CA ALA A 266 -10.26 -8.52 -4.70
C ALA A 266 -8.86 -7.89 -4.80
N GLY A 267 -8.03 -8.31 -5.75
CA GLY A 267 -6.74 -7.68 -6.04
C GLY A 267 -6.86 -6.25 -6.57
N VAL A 268 -7.94 -5.93 -7.28
CA VAL A 268 -8.24 -4.59 -7.81
C VAL A 268 -8.86 -3.70 -6.75
N VAL A 269 -9.85 -4.21 -6.01
CA VAL A 269 -10.58 -3.46 -4.97
C VAL A 269 -9.74 -3.24 -3.71
N TRP A 270 -8.97 -4.26 -3.32
CA TRP A 270 -8.07 -4.20 -2.17
C TRP A 270 -6.63 -4.45 -2.61
N PRO A 271 -6.02 -3.49 -3.33
CA PRO A 271 -4.65 -3.63 -3.78
C PRO A 271 -3.72 -3.72 -2.57
N LYS A 272 -2.62 -4.46 -2.71
CA LYS A 272 -1.55 -4.52 -1.69
C LYS A 272 -1.11 -3.08 -1.36
N PRO A 273 -1.01 -2.71 -0.07
CA PRO A 273 -0.66 -1.33 0.29
C PRO A 273 0.68 -0.97 -0.35
N THR A 274 0.71 0.19 -0.99
CA THR A 274 1.92 0.76 -1.55
C THR A 274 2.56 1.62 -0.46
N PRO A 275 3.88 1.50 -0.22
CA PRO A 275 4.56 2.38 0.71
C PRO A 275 4.31 3.84 0.32
N ILE A 276 4.03 4.69 1.32
CA ILE A 276 3.88 6.14 1.11
C ILE A 276 5.24 6.85 1.22
N ALA A 277 6.15 6.24 1.97
CA ALA A 277 7.52 6.67 2.16
C ALA A 277 8.40 5.47 2.51
N VAL A 278 9.71 5.61 2.36
CA VAL A 278 10.70 4.65 2.83
C VAL A 278 11.61 5.37 3.81
N THR A 279 11.86 4.72 4.95
CA THR A 279 12.85 5.22 5.90
C THR A 279 14.23 5.01 5.32
N CYS A 280 15.05 6.05 5.28
CA CYS A 280 16.41 6.01 4.81
C CYS A 280 17.31 6.41 5.97
N ILE A 281 18.43 5.72 6.16
CA ILE A 281 19.41 6.08 7.18
C ILE A 281 20.70 6.43 6.46
N LEU A 282 21.26 7.59 6.80
CA LEU A 282 22.59 7.97 6.38
C LEU A 282 23.55 7.64 7.52
N HIS A 283 24.44 6.68 7.30
CA HIS A 283 25.52 6.37 8.23
C HIS A 283 26.72 7.24 7.88
N GLU A 284 27.21 8.05 8.82
CA GLU A 284 28.49 8.72 8.61
C GLU A 284 29.58 7.64 8.58
N ILE A 285 30.38 7.64 7.52
CA ILE A 285 31.43 6.64 7.31
C ILE A 285 32.80 7.30 7.27
N MET A 286 33.78 6.61 7.83
CA MET A 286 35.19 6.97 7.66
C MET A 286 35.85 6.01 6.65
N PRO A 287 36.62 6.54 5.67
CA PRO A 287 37.44 5.69 4.81
C PRO A 287 38.40 4.88 5.68
N SER A 288 38.45 3.56 5.49
CA SER A 288 39.49 2.75 6.15
C SER A 288 40.79 2.77 5.32
N GLY A 289 41.35 3.97 5.15
CA GLY A 289 42.72 4.19 4.68
C GLY A 289 43.69 4.22 5.87
N GLY A 290 43.68 3.19 6.71
CA GLY A 290 44.59 3.08 7.84
C GLY A 290 46.02 2.84 7.33
N GLY A 291 46.85 3.88 7.30
CA GLY A 291 48.30 3.73 7.16
C GLY A 291 49.04 4.61 6.15
N ASP A 292 48.43 5.64 5.57
CA ASP A 292 49.22 6.60 4.79
C ASP A 292 50.12 7.40 5.75
N ARG A 293 51.45 7.28 5.59
CA ARG A 293 52.44 8.07 6.32
C ARG A 293 52.13 9.54 6.06
N ALA A 294 52.20 10.39 7.09
CA ALA A 294 52.13 11.83 6.91
C ALA A 294 53.27 12.27 5.95
N ILE A 295 52.93 12.60 4.71
CA ILE A 295 53.91 13.06 3.72
C ILE A 295 53.98 14.58 3.77
N SER A 296 55.22 15.04 3.96
CA SER A 296 55.79 16.35 3.65
C SER A 296 55.20 17.58 4.34
N THR A 297 56.08 18.33 5.03
CA THR A 297 55.84 19.65 5.64
C THR A 297 55.60 20.79 4.63
N THR A 298 55.28 20.46 3.38
CA THR A 298 54.98 21.43 2.31
C THR A 298 53.51 21.34 1.94
N ALA A 299 52.78 22.43 2.10
CA ALA A 299 51.40 22.53 1.63
C ALA A 299 51.33 22.26 0.12
N THR A 300 50.56 21.26 -0.29
CA THR A 300 50.24 21.04 -1.70
C THR A 300 49.43 22.23 -2.24
N PRO A 301 49.69 22.67 -3.48
CA PRO A 301 48.94 23.74 -4.10
C PRO A 301 47.44 23.42 -4.16
N PHE A 302 46.59 24.45 -4.12
CA PHE A 302 45.12 24.34 -4.06
C PHE A 302 44.48 23.62 -5.28
N TYR A 303 45.25 23.44 -6.37
CA TYR A 303 44.80 22.79 -7.60
C TYR A 303 45.07 21.27 -7.62
N GLU A 304 45.79 20.73 -6.64
CA GLU A 304 46.04 19.29 -6.49
C GLU A 304 45.24 18.74 -5.29
N PRO A 305 44.48 17.64 -5.47
CA PRO A 305 43.84 16.97 -4.34
C PRO A 305 44.93 16.43 -3.39
N PRO A 306 44.83 16.62 -2.07
CA PRO A 306 45.84 16.13 -1.15
C PRO A 306 45.99 14.61 -1.25
N GLU A 307 47.24 14.13 -1.34
CA GLU A 307 47.56 12.70 -1.34
C GLU A 307 46.93 12.01 -0.12
N GLY A 308 46.16 10.93 -0.36
CA GLY A 308 45.53 10.11 0.69
C GLY A 308 44.14 10.54 1.15
N ALA A 309 43.62 11.71 0.75
CA ALA A 309 42.38 12.25 1.34
C ALA A 309 41.07 11.52 0.94
N LEU A 310 41.06 10.72 -0.13
CA LEU A 310 39.82 10.16 -0.70
C LEU A 310 39.96 8.71 -1.22
N ARG A 311 40.76 7.87 -0.57
CA ARG A 311 40.75 6.41 -0.79
C ARG A 311 39.53 5.80 -0.08
N ILE A 312 38.33 5.97 -0.65
CA ILE A 312 37.11 5.32 -0.17
C ILE A 312 36.92 4.02 -0.96
N ASP A 313 37.25 2.90 -0.33
CA ASP A 313 36.73 1.60 -0.76
C ASP A 313 35.35 1.41 -0.13
N PRO A 314 34.24 1.44 -0.89
CA PRO A 314 32.88 1.36 -0.35
C PRO A 314 32.62 0.12 0.52
N LEU A 315 33.42 -0.93 0.33
CA LEU A 315 33.28 -2.20 1.04
C LEU A 315 34.15 -2.25 2.31
N ARG A 316 35.12 -1.35 2.41
CA ARG A 316 36.00 -1.17 3.56
C ARG A 316 35.80 0.23 4.13
N VAL A 317 34.57 0.56 4.47
CA VAL A 317 34.23 1.76 5.23
C VAL A 317 33.88 1.36 6.65
N LYS A 318 34.35 2.13 7.63
CA LYS A 318 33.95 1.93 9.02
C LYS A 318 32.81 2.90 9.33
N ARG A 319 31.63 2.37 9.61
CA ARG A 319 30.49 3.16 10.09
C ARG A 319 30.84 3.80 11.44
N VAL A 320 30.68 5.12 11.53
CA VAL A 320 30.77 5.88 12.78
C VAL A 320 29.39 5.84 13.45
N ARG A 321 29.31 6.07 14.77
CA ARG A 321 28.05 5.97 15.53
C ARG A 321 27.00 7.04 15.18
N SER A 322 27.32 8.02 14.33
CA SER A 322 26.40 9.05 13.87
C SER A 322 25.49 8.51 12.75
N MET A 323 24.20 8.46 13.04
CA MET A 323 23.15 8.10 12.08
C MET A 323 22.21 9.29 11.85
N HIS A 324 21.93 9.62 10.60
CA HIS A 324 20.96 10.64 10.25
C HIS A 324 19.72 10.00 9.61
N PRO A 325 18.56 10.01 10.30
CA PRO A 325 17.34 9.46 9.75
C PRO A 325 16.75 10.42 8.71
N TRP A 326 16.28 9.84 7.62
CA TRP A 326 15.66 10.54 6.51
C TRP A 326 14.38 9.82 6.08
N LEU A 327 13.34 10.56 5.72
CA LEU A 327 12.11 10.00 5.19
C LEU A 327 11.95 10.46 3.74
N VAL A 328 11.92 9.50 2.81
CA VAL A 328 11.82 9.80 1.37
C VAL A 328 10.47 9.33 0.86
N HIS A 329 9.73 10.25 0.23
CA HIS A 329 8.41 9.96 -0.31
C HIS A 329 8.51 9.19 -1.60
N VAL A 330 7.49 8.38 -1.86
CA VAL A 330 7.57 7.45 -2.98
C VAL A 330 7.03 8.03 -4.26
N LYS A 331 6.07 8.94 -4.20
CA LYS A 331 5.43 9.40 -5.44
C LYS A 331 4.88 10.81 -5.39
N ALA A 332 4.61 11.35 -4.19
CA ALA A 332 3.46 12.24 -3.98
C ALA A 332 2.16 11.61 -4.56
N SER A 333 1.02 11.87 -3.96
CA SER A 333 -0.20 11.27 -4.49
C SER A 333 -0.48 11.81 -5.90
N ARG A 334 -0.74 10.94 -6.89
CA ARG A 334 -1.11 11.37 -8.26
C ARG A 334 -2.51 11.99 -8.35
N VAL A 335 -3.23 12.10 -7.23
CA VAL A 335 -4.60 12.56 -7.14
C VAL A 335 -4.64 13.60 -6.01
N PRO A 336 -4.82 14.91 -6.29
CA PRO A 336 -4.73 15.99 -5.30
C PRO A 336 -5.52 15.75 -4.00
N GLU A 337 -6.63 15.02 -4.09
CA GLU A 337 -7.51 14.63 -2.98
C GLU A 337 -6.82 13.75 -1.91
N PHE A 338 -5.71 13.06 -2.25
CA PHE A 338 -4.91 12.26 -1.33
C PHE A 338 -3.64 12.98 -0.83
N ASP A 339 -3.27 14.11 -1.44
CA ASP A 339 -2.13 14.94 -1.07
C ASP A 339 -2.51 16.14 -0.22
N ASP A 340 -3.80 16.36 0.01
CA ASP A 340 -4.24 17.36 0.96
C ASP A 340 -4.10 16.81 2.38
N PRO A 341 -3.10 17.23 3.17
CA PRO A 341 -3.26 17.17 4.61
C PRO A 341 -4.51 18.00 4.92
N ILE A 342 -5.58 17.28 5.25
CA ILE A 342 -6.71 17.79 6.02
C ILE A 342 -6.17 18.82 7.02
N ARG A 343 -6.80 19.99 7.09
CA ARG A 343 -6.29 21.14 7.85
C ARG A 343 -5.61 20.68 9.13
N PRO A 344 -4.31 20.97 9.32
CA PRO A 344 -3.58 20.44 10.45
C PRO A 344 -4.26 20.94 11.73
N LEU A 345 -4.54 20.01 12.65
CA LEU A 345 -5.16 20.33 13.95
C LEU A 345 -4.24 21.20 14.81
N TRP A 346 -2.94 21.25 14.50
CA TRP A 346 -1.91 21.98 15.22
C TRP A 346 -0.98 22.71 14.24
N ALA A 347 -0.43 23.86 14.65
CA ALA A 347 0.48 24.63 13.81
C ALA A 347 1.77 23.85 13.47
N TYR A 348 2.24 23.98 12.23
CA TYR A 348 3.49 23.35 11.76
C TYR A 348 4.71 23.88 12.53
N ARG A 349 5.71 23.01 12.73
CA ARG A 349 7.09 23.47 12.94
C ARG A 349 7.57 24.14 11.65
N GLN A 350 8.34 25.22 11.78
CA GLN A 350 8.89 25.90 10.59
C GLN A 350 9.72 24.90 9.77
N PRO A 351 9.55 24.87 8.44
CA PRO A 351 10.33 23.99 7.60
C PRO A 351 11.83 24.33 7.71
N PRO A 352 12.73 23.36 7.50
CA PRO A 352 14.16 23.66 7.41
C PRO A 352 14.42 24.71 6.33
N GLN A 353 15.35 25.62 6.59
CA GLN A 353 15.72 26.69 5.67
C GLN A 353 16.22 26.10 4.33
N SER A 354 15.89 26.76 3.22
CA SER A 354 16.08 26.24 1.85
C SER A 354 17.52 25.85 1.51
N PHE A 355 18.51 26.52 2.09
CA PHE A 355 19.94 26.23 1.87
C PHE A 355 20.46 24.99 2.61
N HIS A 356 19.65 24.40 3.50
CA HIS A 356 19.93 23.11 4.13
C HIS A 356 19.39 21.91 3.33
N ILE A 357 18.69 22.16 2.22
CA ILE A 357 18.00 21.12 1.43
C ILE A 357 18.69 21.00 0.06
N LEU A 358 19.26 19.83 -0.22
CA LEU A 358 19.93 19.55 -1.50
C LEU A 358 18.94 19.53 -2.68
N GLY A 359 17.73 19.02 -2.45
CA GLY A 359 16.70 18.85 -3.47
C GLY A 359 15.51 18.04 -2.95
N ASN A 360 14.55 17.76 -3.84
CA ASN A 360 13.39 16.93 -3.51
C ASN A 360 13.72 15.46 -3.84
N ALA A 361 13.85 14.63 -2.81
CA ALA A 361 14.05 13.20 -2.97
C ALA A 361 12.72 12.45 -3.11
N VAL A 362 12.60 11.64 -4.17
CA VAL A 362 11.41 10.87 -4.51
C VAL A 362 11.80 9.51 -5.11
N PHE A 363 11.04 8.44 -4.85
CA PHE A 363 11.19 7.19 -5.59
C PHE A 363 10.43 7.21 -6.93
N GLU A 364 11.08 7.64 -8.01
CA GLU A 364 10.42 7.65 -9.31
C GLU A 364 10.00 6.24 -9.79
N PRO A 365 8.87 6.10 -10.49
CA PRO A 365 8.46 4.83 -11.07
C PRO A 365 9.51 4.33 -12.06
N ASP A 366 9.62 3.00 -12.20
CA ASP A 366 10.56 2.39 -13.14
C ASP A 366 10.26 2.92 -14.57
N PRO A 367 11.23 3.54 -15.27
CA PRO A 367 11.01 4.18 -16.56
C PRO A 367 10.52 3.20 -17.64
N VAL A 368 10.79 1.89 -17.49
CA VAL A 368 10.38 0.87 -18.46
C VAL A 368 8.96 0.38 -18.21
N THR A 369 8.62 0.09 -16.96
CA THR A 369 7.34 -0.53 -16.61
C THR A 369 6.28 0.49 -16.16
N ASN A 370 6.69 1.72 -15.81
CA ASN A 370 5.92 2.75 -15.12
C ASN A 370 5.28 2.25 -13.80
N GLN A 371 5.85 1.19 -13.21
CA GLN A 371 5.43 0.64 -11.94
C GLN A 371 6.21 1.30 -10.80
N GLU A 372 5.63 1.32 -9.60
CA GLU A 372 6.30 1.82 -8.40
C GLU A 372 7.50 0.93 -8.05
N GLN A 373 8.61 1.58 -7.71
CA GLN A 373 9.83 0.93 -7.24
C GLN A 373 10.36 1.65 -6.00
N TRP A 374 11.20 0.95 -5.24
CA TRP A 374 11.79 1.44 -3.98
C TRP A 374 13.30 1.20 -3.94
N ASN A 375 13.88 0.87 -5.08
CA ASN A 375 15.28 0.46 -5.20
C ASN A 375 16.20 1.64 -5.52
N GLU A 376 15.64 2.79 -5.88
CA GLU A 376 16.37 3.94 -6.37
C GLU A 376 15.61 5.23 -6.01
N ILE A 377 16.31 6.13 -5.32
CA ILE A 377 15.84 7.47 -4.99
C ILE A 377 16.36 8.42 -6.06
N THR A 378 15.45 9.18 -6.66
CA THR A 378 15.81 10.34 -7.49
C THR A 378 15.75 11.60 -6.63
N ILE A 379 16.85 12.33 -6.52
CA ILE A 379 16.86 13.69 -5.98
C ILE A 379 16.77 14.67 -7.15
N HIS A 380 15.69 15.46 -7.18
CA HIS A 380 15.56 16.61 -8.06
C HIS A 380 16.24 17.81 -7.42
N LEU A 381 17.34 18.25 -8.01
CA LEU A 381 18.12 19.37 -7.51
C LEU A 381 17.36 20.66 -7.86
N LYS A 382 17.15 21.56 -6.88
CA LYS A 382 16.62 22.90 -7.17
C LYS A 382 17.71 23.64 -7.94
N GLY A 383 17.41 24.01 -9.19
CA GLY A 383 18.38 24.55 -10.14
C GLY A 383 19.31 25.62 -9.55
N SER A 384 20.57 25.56 -9.96
CA SER A 384 21.67 26.55 -9.84
C SER A 384 22.03 27.19 -8.48
N GLU A 385 21.13 27.33 -7.52
CA GLU A 385 21.36 28.15 -6.32
C GLU A 385 22.00 27.38 -5.15
N GLY A 386 21.82 26.06 -5.07
CA GLY A 386 22.23 25.28 -3.89
C GLY A 386 23.61 24.60 -3.95
N VAL A 387 24.11 24.33 -5.17
CA VAL A 387 25.32 23.52 -5.37
C VAL A 387 26.58 24.38 -5.51
N THR A 388 26.44 25.63 -5.95
CA THR A 388 27.58 26.52 -6.25
C THR A 388 27.58 27.88 -5.57
N SER A 389 26.47 28.32 -4.96
CA SER A 389 26.42 29.65 -4.34
C SER A 389 25.92 29.62 -2.89
N VAL A 390 26.86 29.41 -1.96
CA VAL A 390 26.79 30.18 -0.71
C VAL A 390 27.48 31.49 -1.02
N SER A 391 26.85 32.61 -0.68
CA SER A 391 27.41 33.96 -0.77
C SER A 391 28.84 33.99 -0.21
N GLY A 392 29.83 34.17 -1.10
CA GLY A 392 31.26 34.24 -0.79
C GLY A 392 32.00 32.91 -1.00
N SER A 393 32.85 32.85 -2.04
CA SER A 393 33.98 31.93 -2.31
C SER A 393 33.96 30.43 -1.92
N VAL A 394 32.88 29.87 -1.40
CA VAL A 394 32.80 28.51 -0.87
C VAL A 394 32.14 27.59 -1.90
N THR A 395 32.94 26.72 -2.54
CA THR A 395 32.44 25.71 -3.48
C THR A 395 32.05 24.44 -2.73
N LYS A 396 30.77 24.06 -2.77
CA LYS A 396 30.30 22.74 -2.32
C LYS A 396 30.55 21.75 -3.46
N LYS A 397 31.28 20.66 -3.20
CA LYS A 397 31.41 19.55 -4.16
C LYS A 397 30.66 18.34 -3.61
N LEU A 398 29.77 17.77 -4.42
CA LEU A 398 29.01 16.58 -4.08
C LEU A 398 29.27 15.49 -5.11
N VAL A 399 29.59 14.29 -4.64
CA VAL A 399 29.83 13.11 -5.47
C VAL A 399 29.06 11.93 -4.90
N VAL A 400 28.40 11.17 -5.76
CA VAL A 400 27.75 9.91 -5.37
C VAL A 400 28.48 8.74 -6.00
N LEU A 401 28.89 7.80 -5.16
CA LEU A 401 29.58 6.57 -5.53
C LEU A 401 28.61 5.40 -5.42
N LYS A 402 28.46 4.63 -6.50
CA LYS A 402 27.60 3.44 -6.55
C LYS A 402 28.44 2.17 -6.43
N PRO A 403 28.36 1.41 -5.33
CA PRO A 403 29.21 0.23 -5.13
C PRO A 403 28.90 -0.93 -6.09
N PHE A 404 27.69 -0.98 -6.64
CA PHE A 404 27.25 -2.03 -7.56
C PHE A 404 26.64 -1.41 -8.82
N LEU A 405 27.20 -1.74 -9.99
CA LEU A 405 26.60 -1.38 -11.26
C LEU A 405 25.47 -2.35 -11.62
N LYS A 406 24.27 -1.80 -11.90
CA LYS A 406 23.20 -2.57 -12.55
C LYS A 406 23.72 -3.03 -13.92
N PRO A 407 23.46 -4.29 -14.34
CA PRO A 407 23.99 -4.87 -15.59
C PRO A 407 23.34 -4.30 -16.88
N LYS A 408 23.04 -3.00 -16.95
CA LYS A 408 22.08 -2.44 -17.91
C LYS A 408 22.65 -1.58 -19.04
N LEU A 409 23.96 -1.42 -19.20
CA LEU A 409 24.47 -0.50 -20.24
C LEU A 409 25.36 -1.10 -21.34
N LEU A 410 25.74 -2.38 -21.30
CA LEU A 410 26.73 -2.91 -22.25
C LEU A 410 26.42 -4.27 -22.90
N GLY A 411 25.16 -4.73 -22.89
CA GLY A 411 24.76 -5.95 -23.62
C GLY A 411 25.45 -7.24 -23.14
N ARG A 412 26.15 -7.21 -22.01
CA ARG A 412 26.76 -8.38 -21.38
C ARG A 412 26.06 -8.64 -20.05
N PHE A 413 25.44 -9.82 -19.94
CA PHE A 413 24.97 -10.40 -18.69
C PHE A 413 26.18 -10.72 -17.80
N ARG A 414 26.79 -9.71 -17.18
CA ARG A 414 27.74 -9.92 -16.09
C ARG A 414 26.99 -9.77 -14.78
N LYS A 415 27.18 -10.74 -13.87
CA LYS A 415 26.85 -10.62 -12.44
C LYS A 415 27.39 -9.29 -11.93
N ASN A 416 26.72 -8.64 -10.97
CA ASN A 416 27.19 -7.40 -10.33
C ASN A 416 28.71 -7.47 -10.11
N GLU A 417 29.49 -6.79 -10.97
CA GLU A 417 30.94 -6.77 -10.86
C GLU A 417 31.30 -5.73 -9.81
N MET A 418 32.13 -6.16 -8.86
CA MET A 418 32.55 -5.39 -7.71
C MET A 418 33.61 -4.39 -8.15
N THR A 419 33.41 -3.09 -7.94
CA THR A 419 34.36 -2.06 -8.37
C THR A 419 34.90 -1.29 -7.16
N THR A 420 36.21 -1.36 -6.93
CA THR A 420 36.91 -0.51 -5.97
C THR A 420 37.15 0.86 -6.61
N PHE A 421 36.82 1.93 -5.90
CA PHE A 421 37.01 3.29 -6.40
C PHE A 421 38.40 3.82 -6.02
N ARG A 422 39.17 4.21 -7.03
CA ARG A 422 40.40 4.97 -6.87
C ARG A 422 40.24 6.24 -7.70
N TRP A 423 40.36 7.40 -7.05
CA TRP A 423 40.11 8.69 -7.71
C TRP A 423 41.06 8.96 -8.89
N GLU A 424 42.25 8.37 -8.86
CA GLU A 424 43.29 8.47 -9.88
C GLU A 424 43.06 7.52 -11.07
N GLU A 425 42.17 6.52 -10.94
CA GLU A 425 41.91 5.52 -11.98
C GLU A 425 40.60 5.82 -12.70
N ALA A 426 40.57 5.55 -14.01
CA ALA A 426 39.35 5.64 -14.80
C ALA A 426 38.34 4.60 -14.31
N VAL A 427 37.22 5.07 -13.75
CA VAL A 427 36.13 4.22 -13.28
C VAL A 427 35.07 4.03 -14.37
N PRO A 428 34.40 2.87 -14.42
CA PRO A 428 33.38 2.60 -15.44
C PRO A 428 32.26 3.64 -15.44
N GLU A 429 31.74 3.99 -16.62
CA GLU A 429 30.62 4.94 -16.74
C GLU A 429 29.41 4.52 -15.90
N GLY A 430 28.83 5.47 -15.15
CA GLY A 430 27.68 5.25 -14.27
C GLY A 430 28.01 4.82 -12.83
N THR A 431 29.28 4.58 -12.50
CA THR A 431 29.73 4.26 -11.13
C THR A 431 29.85 5.51 -10.25
N VAL A 432 30.17 6.66 -10.86
CA VAL A 432 30.31 7.95 -10.20
C VAL A 432 29.35 8.93 -10.82
N GLN A 433 28.54 9.57 -9.99
CA GLN A 433 27.74 10.72 -10.39
C GLN A 433 28.34 11.98 -9.75
N ARG A 434 28.98 12.82 -10.58
CA ARG A 434 29.46 14.14 -10.17
C ARG A 434 28.29 15.11 -10.23
N VAL A 435 28.11 15.89 -9.17
CA VAL A 435 27.04 16.88 -9.10
C VAL A 435 27.65 18.24 -9.42
N ASP A 436 27.42 18.67 -10.65
CA ASP A 436 27.82 19.98 -11.15
C ASP A 436 26.61 20.90 -11.24
N ALA A 437 26.83 22.19 -11.52
CA ALA A 437 25.76 23.20 -11.63
C ALA A 437 24.68 22.89 -12.69
N THR A 438 24.98 22.01 -13.65
CA THR A 438 24.08 21.54 -14.72
C THR A 438 23.34 20.24 -14.37
N THR A 439 23.64 19.63 -13.22
CA THR A 439 23.01 18.37 -12.82
C THR A 439 21.62 18.65 -12.27
N GLU A 440 20.58 18.17 -12.95
CA GLU A 440 19.19 18.35 -12.51
C GLU A 440 18.69 17.19 -11.64
N ARG A 441 19.24 15.99 -11.83
CA ARG A 441 18.78 14.76 -11.19
C ARG A 441 19.94 13.93 -10.69
N LEU A 442 19.78 13.40 -9.48
CA LEU A 442 20.74 12.51 -8.84
C LEU A 442 20.07 11.19 -8.46
N SER A 443 20.69 10.07 -8.81
CA SER A 443 20.16 8.73 -8.54
C SER A 443 20.96 8.05 -7.43
N ILE A 444 20.28 7.68 -6.35
CA ILE A 444 20.85 7.03 -5.16
C ILE A 444 20.21 5.66 -5.00
N GLU A 445 21.04 4.65 -4.74
CA GLU A 445 20.61 3.28 -4.46
C GLU A 445 21.07 2.87 -3.04
N ASP A 446 20.50 1.79 -2.51
CA ASP A 446 20.94 1.22 -1.24
C ASP A 446 22.44 0.87 -1.28
N GLY A 447 23.19 1.28 -0.25
CA GLY A 447 24.65 1.19 -0.17
C GLY A 447 25.42 2.26 -0.94
N SER A 448 24.74 3.20 -1.64
CA SER A 448 25.43 4.33 -2.28
C SER A 448 26.13 5.20 -1.24
N ILE A 449 27.29 5.75 -1.60
CA ILE A 449 28.05 6.65 -0.73
C ILE A 449 27.94 8.07 -1.27
N ILE A 450 27.38 8.97 -0.45
CA ILE A 450 27.31 10.39 -0.71
C ILE A 450 28.55 11.04 -0.08
N VAL A 451 29.42 11.60 -0.90
CA VAL A 451 30.59 12.35 -0.46
C VAL A 451 30.31 13.84 -0.62
N PHE A 452 30.35 14.56 0.49
CA PHE A 452 30.13 16.00 0.56
C PHE A 452 31.41 16.69 1.03
N ALA A 453 31.93 17.62 0.23
CA ALA A 453 33.10 18.41 0.57
C ALA A 453 32.77 19.91 0.66
N THR A 454 33.10 20.51 1.80
CA THR A 454 33.01 21.95 2.08
C THR A 454 34.29 22.42 2.77
N GLU A 455 34.90 23.48 2.26
CA GLU A 455 36.00 24.19 2.95
C GLU A 455 37.16 23.27 3.38
N GLY A 456 37.49 22.25 2.57
CA GLY A 456 38.57 21.30 2.86
C GLY A 456 38.19 20.15 3.81
N VAL A 457 36.95 20.09 4.31
CA VAL A 457 36.43 18.97 5.09
C VAL A 457 35.53 18.11 4.20
N ALA A 458 35.92 16.85 4.01
CA ALA A 458 35.10 15.85 3.32
C ALA A 458 34.38 14.96 4.33
N LYS A 459 33.06 14.84 4.19
CA LYS A 459 32.23 13.86 4.90
C LYS A 459 31.67 12.86 3.91
N ALA A 460 31.60 11.60 4.32
CA ALA A 460 30.99 10.54 3.53
C ALA A 460 29.82 9.94 4.31
N PHE A 461 28.75 9.64 3.60
CA PHE A 461 27.55 9.03 4.15
C PHE A 461 27.15 7.81 3.32
N GLU A 462 27.07 6.64 3.95
CA GLU A 462 26.50 5.43 3.35
C GLU A 462 24.98 5.46 3.51
N VAL A 463 24.25 5.30 2.41
CA VAL A 463 22.79 5.27 2.42
C VAL A 463 22.30 3.85 2.67
N GLU A 464 21.46 3.67 3.67
CA GLU A 464 20.76 2.41 3.94
C GLU A 464 19.24 2.61 3.78
N PHE A 465 18.61 1.78 2.95
CA PHE A 465 17.15 1.76 2.81
C PHE A 465 16.54 0.89 3.90
N GLY A 466 15.82 1.54 4.81
CA GLY A 466 15.11 0.90 5.91
C GLY A 466 13.72 0.42 5.52
N ALA A 467 12.89 0.20 6.54
CA ALA A 467 11.55 -0.35 6.36
C ALA A 467 10.64 0.61 5.57
N PRO A 468 9.79 0.08 4.66
CA PRO A 468 8.74 0.85 4.01
C PRO A 468 7.69 1.30 5.03
N VAL A 469 7.26 2.54 4.91
CA VAL A 469 6.20 3.13 5.73
C VAL A 469 4.90 3.11 4.93
N TYR A 470 3.87 2.45 5.48
CA TYR A 470 2.60 2.24 4.79
C TYR A 470 1.47 3.16 5.27
N SER A 471 1.68 3.91 6.35
CA SER A 471 0.65 4.80 6.89
C SER A 471 1.19 6.18 7.25
N PHE A 472 0.38 7.22 7.01
CA PHE A 472 0.75 8.61 7.33
C PHE A 472 0.97 8.82 8.82
N VAL A 473 0.30 8.04 9.67
CA VAL A 473 0.48 8.10 11.13
C VAL A 473 1.87 7.55 11.51
N GLU A 474 2.34 6.49 10.86
CA GLU A 474 3.70 5.97 11.07
C GLU A 474 4.75 6.93 10.50
N ALA A 475 4.49 7.53 9.33
CA ALA A 475 5.36 8.57 8.76
C ALA A 475 5.46 9.81 9.67
N ALA A 476 4.35 10.27 10.25
CA ALA A 476 4.32 11.40 11.17
C ALA A 476 4.99 11.10 12.53
N ARG A 477 5.10 9.81 12.89
CA ARG A 477 5.83 9.33 14.07
C ARG A 477 7.31 9.11 13.81
N PHE A 478 7.78 9.27 12.56
CA PHE A 478 9.19 9.22 12.19
C PHE A 478 9.90 10.46 12.77
N ARG A 479 10.05 10.49 14.09
CA ARG A 479 11.02 11.33 14.80
C ARG A 479 12.21 10.44 15.16
N PRO A 480 13.43 10.98 15.23
CA PRO A 480 14.56 10.24 15.79
C PRO A 480 14.17 9.73 17.19
N PRO A 481 14.50 8.48 17.56
CA PRO A 481 14.31 8.02 18.92
C PRO A 481 15.09 8.96 19.86
N GLN A 482 14.39 9.58 20.79
CA GLN A 482 15.02 10.48 21.76
C GLN A 482 15.47 9.66 22.98
N ILE A 483 16.43 10.16 23.75
CA ILE A 483 16.88 9.51 25.01
C ILE A 483 15.69 9.23 25.94
N GLU A 484 14.66 10.08 25.87
CA GLU A 484 13.37 9.96 26.56
C GLU A 484 12.59 8.68 26.22
N ASP A 485 12.76 8.13 25.01
CA ASP A 485 12.09 6.90 24.55
C ASP A 485 12.79 5.63 25.09
N TYR A 486 13.97 5.76 25.71
CA TYR A 486 14.75 4.65 26.30
C TYR A 486 14.71 4.62 27.83
N VAL A 487 14.03 5.57 28.48
CA VAL A 487 13.74 5.48 29.91
C VAL A 487 12.45 4.70 30.07
N LYS A 488 12.55 3.44 30.49
CA LYS A 488 11.40 2.66 30.96
C LYS A 488 10.66 3.47 32.04
N VAL A 489 9.36 3.67 31.84
CA VAL A 489 8.42 3.88 32.96
C VAL A 489 8.13 2.52 33.57
#